data_AF-A0A7X0MLB9-F1
#
_entry.id   AF-A0A7X0MLB9-F1
#
_cell.length_a   1.000
_cell.length_b   1.000
_cell.length_c   1.000
_cell.angle_alpha   90.00
_cell.angle_beta   90.00
_cell.angle_gamma   90.00
#
_symmetry.space_group_name_H-M   'P 1'
#
loop_
_entity.id
_entity.type
_entity.pdbx_description
1 polymer ?
#
loop_
_entity_poly.entity_id
_entity_poly.type
_entity_poly.pdbx_seq_one_letter_code
_entity_poly.pdbx_strand_id
1 'polypeptide(L)'
;MNQTLRIISISAFVVIGTFKVIRYFNRPDSNAEKISRYFQTEWHNDGESMGKWVKLALEENHIQYSSFFIKKSGSDSNEAVVACSNDDKTFQFYKYNNTSKNLDRIEDDGIAKPH
;
A
#
# COMPACT_ATOMS: atom_id res chain seq x y z
N MET A 1 13.72 -45.77 -26.69
CA MET A 1 12.97 -44.86 -25.80
C MET A 1 13.54 -43.45 -26.00
N ASN A 2 12.73 -42.56 -26.57
CA ASN A 2 13.12 -41.42 -27.41
C ASN A 2 13.88 -40.29 -26.68
N GLN A 3 15.09 -39.98 -27.14
CA GLN A 3 15.82 -38.74 -26.81
C GLN A 3 14.95 -37.48 -27.00
N THR A 4 14.03 -37.51 -27.96
CA THR A 4 13.05 -36.44 -28.24
C THR A 4 12.13 -36.13 -27.04
N LEU A 5 11.64 -37.15 -26.32
CA LEU A 5 10.81 -36.95 -25.13
C LEU A 5 11.61 -36.36 -23.97
N ARG A 6 12.89 -36.74 -23.86
CA ARG A 6 13.81 -36.24 -22.83
C ARG A 6 14.11 -34.75 -23.05
N ILE A 7 14.35 -34.34 -24.29
CA ILE A 7 14.60 -32.94 -24.66
C ILE A 7 13.38 -32.05 -24.37
N ILE A 8 12.17 -32.49 -24.74
CA ILE A 8 10.92 -31.75 -24.49
C ILE A 8 10.66 -31.59 -22.98
N SER A 9 10.97 -32.61 -22.19
CA SER A 9 10.82 -32.52 -20.73
C SER A 9 11.77 -31.49 -20.11
N ILE A 10 13.04 -31.48 -20.55
CA ILE A 10 14.06 -30.56 -20.03
C ILE A 10 13.72 -29.11 -20.40
N SER A 11 13.31 -28.86 -21.65
CA SER A 11 12.93 -27.51 -22.07
C SER A 11 11.70 -26.99 -21.34
N ALA A 12 10.70 -27.83 -21.05
CA ALA A 12 9.54 -27.45 -20.25
C ALA A 12 9.92 -27.04 -18.80
N PHE A 13 10.81 -27.78 -18.15
CA PHE A 13 11.28 -27.43 -16.80
C PHE A 13 12.06 -26.11 -16.76
N VAL A 14 12.90 -25.86 -17.77
CA VAL A 14 13.66 -24.61 -17.87
C VAL A 14 12.72 -23.42 -18.08
N VAL A 15 11.69 -23.55 -18.93
CA VAL A 15 10.70 -22.49 -19.16
C VAL A 15 9.87 -22.20 -17.89
N ILE A 16 9.44 -23.23 -17.15
CA ILE A 16 8.69 -23.04 -15.91
C ILE A 16 9.57 -22.40 -14.82
N GLY A 17 10.84 -22.81 -14.74
CA GLY A 17 11.82 -22.26 -13.81
C GLY A 17 12.08 -20.77 -14.06
N THR A 18 12.34 -20.38 -15.32
CA THR A 18 12.56 -18.98 -15.68
C THR A 18 11.30 -18.13 -15.47
N PHE A 19 10.10 -18.65 -15.74
CA PHE A 19 8.85 -17.95 -15.47
C PHE A 19 8.65 -17.64 -13.98
N LYS A 20 8.99 -18.58 -13.09
CA LYS A 20 8.92 -18.36 -11.63
C LYS A 20 9.92 -17.30 -11.16
N VAL A 21 11.13 -17.31 -11.70
CA VAL A 21 12.18 -16.34 -11.34
C VAL A 21 11.81 -14.94 -11.82
N ILE A 22 11.37 -14.79 -13.07
CA ILE A 22 10.93 -13.50 -13.63
C ILE A 22 9.75 -12.95 -12.82
N ARG A 23 8.78 -13.80 -12.45
CA ARG A 23 7.64 -13.38 -11.63
C ARG A 23 8.04 -12.99 -10.21
N TYR A 24 9.11 -13.55 -9.66
CA TYR A 24 9.65 -13.18 -8.36
C TYR A 24 10.34 -11.81 -8.40
N PHE A 25 11.15 -11.53 -9.43
CA PHE A 25 11.82 -10.24 -9.60
C PHE A 25 10.91 -9.12 -10.09
N ASN A 26 9.83 -9.44 -10.82
CA ASN A 26 8.83 -8.47 -11.28
C ASN A 26 7.58 -8.41 -10.38
N ARG A 27 7.69 -8.82 -9.11
CA ARG A 27 6.59 -8.59 -8.16
C ARG A 27 6.45 -7.07 -7.98
N PRO A 28 5.27 -6.48 -8.26
CA PRO A 28 5.06 -5.08 -7.94
C PRO A 28 5.26 -4.89 -6.45
N ASP A 29 6.00 -3.84 -6.06
CA ASP A 29 6.17 -3.46 -4.66
C ASP A 29 4.79 -3.42 -3.98
N SER A 30 4.68 -4.10 -2.83
CA SER A 30 3.47 -4.07 -2.00
C SER A 30 3.16 -2.63 -1.57
N ASN A 31 1.91 -2.34 -1.20
CA ASN A 31 1.57 -1.00 -0.72
C ASN A 31 2.31 -0.72 0.59
N ALA A 32 2.48 -1.73 1.46
CA ALA A 32 3.32 -1.64 2.65
C ALA A 32 4.76 -1.22 2.33
N GLU A 33 5.39 -1.83 1.32
CA GLU A 33 6.77 -1.51 0.93
C GLU A 33 6.87 -0.08 0.37
N LYS A 34 5.94 0.33 -0.50
CA LYS A 34 5.87 1.70 -1.02
C LYS A 34 5.69 2.72 0.09
N ILE A 35 4.79 2.46 1.04
CA ILE A 35 4.53 3.34 2.17
C ILE A 35 5.79 3.46 3.02
N SER A 36 6.46 2.35 3.33
CA SER A 36 7.68 2.36 4.14
C SER A 36 8.85 3.12 3.48
N ARG A 37 8.90 3.16 2.15
CA ARG A 37 9.98 3.78 1.38
C ARG A 37 9.76 5.28 1.14
N TYR A 38 8.52 5.69 0.86
CA TYR A 38 8.22 7.03 0.35
C TYR A 38 7.50 7.95 1.34
N PHE A 39 6.96 7.41 2.43
CA PHE A 39 6.23 8.17 3.43
C PHE A 39 7.01 8.25 4.74
N GLN A 40 6.61 9.18 5.59
CA GLN A 40 7.16 9.33 6.94
C GLN A 40 7.13 8.02 7.72
N THR A 41 8.17 7.80 8.52
CA THR A 41 8.31 6.58 9.34
C THR A 41 7.26 6.52 10.44
N GLU A 42 6.96 7.66 11.08
CA GLU A 42 6.07 7.77 12.23
C GLU A 42 4.65 8.16 11.82
N TRP A 43 3.68 7.72 12.62
CA TRP A 43 2.28 8.10 12.48
C TRP A 43 2.01 9.34 13.33
N HIS A 44 1.36 10.33 12.73
CA HIS A 44 1.00 11.58 13.40
C HIS A 44 -0.53 11.67 13.56
N ASN A 45 -1.00 12.01 14.76
CA ASN A 45 -2.42 12.25 15.10
C ASN A 45 -2.79 13.72 14.82
N ASP A 46 -1.79 14.57 14.95
CA ASP A 46 -1.85 16.00 15.05
C ASP A 46 -2.24 16.62 13.71
N GLY A 47 -3.47 17.16 13.68
CA GLY A 47 -4.12 17.83 12.56
C GLY A 47 -3.46 19.15 12.14
N GLU A 48 -2.19 19.10 11.72
CA GLU A 48 -1.58 20.13 10.90
C GLU A 48 -2.36 20.33 9.58
N SER A 49 -1.93 21.26 8.73
CA SER A 49 -2.60 21.66 7.48
C SER A 49 -3.19 20.48 6.67
N MET A 50 -2.46 19.37 6.52
CA MET A 50 -2.93 18.16 5.83
C MET A 50 -4.06 17.42 6.56
N GLY A 51 -4.01 17.35 7.89
CA GLY A 51 -5.01 16.64 8.70
C GLY A 51 -6.41 17.25 8.58
N LYS A 52 -6.50 18.58 8.39
CA LYS A 52 -7.79 19.26 8.11
C LYS A 52 -8.40 18.79 6.79
N TRP A 53 -7.58 18.66 5.75
CA TRP A 53 -8.03 18.22 4.44
C TRP A 53 -8.39 16.73 4.42
N VAL A 54 -7.60 15.90 5.09
CA VAL A 54 -7.90 14.47 5.29
C VAL A 54 -9.22 14.30 6.03
N LYS A 55 -9.44 15.06 7.11
CA LYS A 55 -10.70 15.05 7.85
C LYS A 55 -11.89 15.41 6.97
N LEU A 56 -11.78 16.48 6.19
CA LEU A 56 -12.82 16.86 5.25
C LEU A 56 -13.11 15.74 4.23
N ALA A 57 -12.06 15.14 3.66
CA ALA A 57 -12.21 14.05 2.70
C ALA A 57 -12.86 12.80 3.34
N LEU A 58 -12.54 12.46 4.59
CA LEU A 58 -13.18 11.36 5.32
C LEU A 58 -14.67 11.63 5.54
N GLU A 59 -15.04 12.85 5.90
CA GLU A 59 -16.43 13.28 6.09
C GLU A 59 -17.21 13.24 4.76
N GLU A 60 -16.64 13.77 3.67
CA GLU A 60 -17.25 13.77 2.33
C GLU A 60 -17.43 12.36 1.76
N ASN A 61 -16.52 11.42 2.08
CA ASN A 61 -16.63 10.02 1.69
C ASN A 61 -17.46 9.17 2.68
N HIS A 62 -18.08 9.80 3.70
CA HIS A 62 -18.87 9.13 4.73
C HIS A 62 -18.12 8.00 5.47
N ILE A 63 -16.80 8.13 5.63
CA ILE A 63 -15.98 7.15 6.34
C ILE A 63 -16.05 7.47 7.83
N GLN A 64 -16.61 6.54 8.60
CA GLN A 64 -16.67 6.65 10.06
C GLN A 64 -15.34 6.27 10.70
N TYR A 65 -14.90 7.07 11.66
CA TYR A 65 -13.70 6.83 12.45
C TYR A 65 -13.84 7.44 13.85
N SER A 66 -13.28 6.78 14.87
CA SER A 66 -13.10 7.32 16.23
C SER A 66 -11.73 8.03 16.36
N SER A 67 -10.72 7.50 15.68
CA SER A 67 -9.38 8.07 15.60
C SER A 67 -8.81 7.93 14.19
N PHE A 68 -7.92 8.83 13.81
CA PHE A 68 -7.18 8.73 12.57
C PHE A 68 -5.75 9.21 12.75
N PHE A 69 -4.85 8.65 11.94
CA PHE A 69 -3.43 8.97 11.93
C PHE A 69 -2.98 9.17 10.49
N ILE A 70 -1.98 10.02 10.29
CA ILE A 70 -1.46 10.36 8.97
C ILE A 70 0.05 10.13 8.88
N LYS A 71 0.49 9.75 7.69
CA LYS A 71 1.88 9.75 7.23
C LYS A 71 1.96 10.60 5.98
N LYS A 72 2.71 11.69 5.98
CA LYS A 72 2.91 12.51 4.77
C LYS A 72 3.93 11.84 3.86
N SER A 73 3.79 12.04 2.56
CA SER A 73 4.82 11.64 1.61
C SER A 73 6.06 12.52 1.80
N GLY A 74 7.24 11.89 1.79
CA GLY A 74 8.53 12.60 1.87
C GLY A 74 8.91 13.25 0.54
N SER A 75 8.30 12.82 -0.57
CA SER A 75 8.59 13.33 -1.91
C SER A 75 7.49 14.22 -2.49
N ASP A 76 6.25 14.11 -2.01
CA ASP A 76 5.11 14.90 -2.49
C ASP A 76 4.31 15.48 -1.31
N SER A 77 4.31 16.81 -1.17
CA SER A 77 3.60 17.49 -0.10
C SER A 77 2.07 17.40 -0.21
N ASN A 78 1.54 16.87 -1.32
CA ASN A 78 0.11 16.68 -1.55
C ASN A 78 -0.38 15.26 -1.25
N GLU A 79 0.50 14.31 -0.96
CA GLU A 79 0.11 12.93 -0.68
C GLU A 79 0.26 12.59 0.80
N ALA A 80 -0.71 11.84 1.31
CA ALA A 80 -0.65 11.25 2.64
C ALA A 80 -1.24 9.85 2.65
N VAL A 81 -0.74 9.01 3.55
CA VAL A 81 -1.41 7.77 3.94
C VAL A 81 -2.15 8.03 5.23
N VAL A 82 -3.39 7.58 5.29
CA VAL A 82 -4.29 7.79 6.41
C VAL A 82 -4.66 6.42 6.97
N ALA A 83 -4.48 6.24 8.27
CA ALA A 83 -4.98 5.08 9.01
C ALA A 83 -6.17 5.54 9.85
N CYS A 84 -7.35 5.03 9.55
CA CYS A 84 -8.57 5.31 10.29
C CYS A 84 -8.93 4.09 11.13
N SER A 85 -9.44 4.32 12.33
CA SER A 85 -10.00 3.24 13.14
C SER A 85 -11.30 3.66 13.81
N ASN A 86 -12.19 2.69 14.03
CA ASN A 86 -13.39 2.83 14.86
C ASN A 86 -13.24 2.15 16.24
N ASP A 87 -12.12 1.44 16.45
CA ASP A 87 -11.80 0.72 17.69
C ASP A 87 -10.29 0.83 17.98
N ASP A 88 -9.76 0.15 18.99
CA ASP A 88 -8.31 0.22 19.28
C ASP A 88 -7.50 -0.88 18.57
N LYS A 89 -8.11 -1.65 17.65
CA LYS A 89 -7.55 -2.92 17.15
C LYS A 89 -7.46 -3.01 15.62
N THR A 90 -8.38 -2.37 14.90
CA THR A 90 -8.58 -2.53 13.46
C THR A 90 -8.39 -1.21 12.74
N PHE A 91 -7.42 -1.13 11.85
CA PHE A 91 -7.17 0.06 11.05
C PHE A 91 -7.57 -0.19 9.60
N GLN A 92 -8.26 0.78 9.01
CA GLN A 92 -8.49 0.89 7.58
C GLN A 92 -7.53 1.93 7.02
N PHE A 93 -6.86 1.57 5.93
CA PHE A 93 -5.83 2.43 5.34
C PHE A 93 -6.33 3.06 4.04
N TYR A 94 -5.96 4.32 3.85
CA TYR A 94 -6.33 5.12 2.69
C TYR A 94 -5.13 5.91 2.19
N LYS A 95 -5.10 6.20 0.89
CA LYS A 95 -4.20 7.15 0.27
C LYS A 95 -4.98 8.43 -0.03
N TYR A 96 -4.57 9.52 0.57
CA TYR A 96 -5.09 10.85 0.29
C TYR A 96 -4.20 11.56 -0.72
N ASN A 97 -4.81 12.21 -1.72
CA ASN A 97 -4.13 13.12 -2.64
C ASN A 97 -4.86 14.46 -2.69
N ASN A 98 -4.15 15.53 -2.30
CA ASN A 98 -4.69 16.87 -2.16
C ASN A 98 -5.01 17.55 -3.49
N THR A 99 -4.32 17.17 -4.57
CA THR A 99 -4.54 17.74 -5.91
C THR A 99 -5.82 17.21 -6.53
N SER A 100 -6.06 15.90 -6.42
CA SER A 100 -7.30 15.28 -6.89
C SER A 100 -8.44 15.34 -5.88
N LYS A 101 -8.17 15.78 -4.64
CA LYS A 101 -9.10 15.77 -3.50
C LYS A 101 -9.74 14.39 -3.32
N ASN A 102 -8.96 13.34 -3.54
CA ASN A 102 -9.42 11.96 -3.49
C ASN A 102 -8.84 11.22 -2.29
N LEU A 103 -9.59 10.23 -1.83
CA LEU A 103 -9.22 9.32 -0.76
C LEU A 103 -9.47 7.87 -1.21
N ASP A 104 -8.40 7.21 -1.65
CA ASP A 104 -8.48 5.86 -2.18
C ASP A 104 -8.18 4.82 -1.10
N ARG A 105 -9.01 3.79 -0.99
CA ARG A 105 -8.77 2.70 -0.03
C ARG A 105 -7.55 1.87 -0.45
N ILE A 106 -6.71 1.53 0.52
CA ILE A 106 -5.56 0.65 0.34
C ILE A 106 -5.87 -0.71 0.95
N GLU A 107 -5.80 -1.76 0.14
CA GLU A 107 -5.92 -3.15 0.60
C GLU A 107 -4.51 -3.73 0.76
N ASP A 108 -3.97 -3.72 1.98
CA ASP A 108 -2.69 -4.37 2.31
C ASP A 108 -2.55 -4.59 3.82
N ASP A 109 -2.46 -5.86 4.24
CA ASP A 109 -2.32 -6.26 5.65
C ASP A 109 -0.91 -5.99 6.22
N GLY A 110 0.07 -5.69 5.36
CA GLY A 110 1.47 -5.46 5.74
C GLY A 110 1.77 -4.04 6.22
N ILE A 111 0.81 -3.12 6.15
CA ILE A 111 1.02 -1.72 6.56
C ILE A 111 1.17 -1.65 8.07
N ALA A 112 2.31 -1.11 8.53
CA ALA A 112 2.58 -0.93 9.96
C ALA A 112 1.50 -0.03 10.59
N LYS A 113 0.84 -0.53 11.64
CA LYS A 113 -0.23 0.18 12.35
C LYS A 113 0.32 1.38 13.15
N PRO A 114 -0.51 2.40 13.43
CA PRO A 114 -0.20 3.42 14.43
C PRO A 114 0.07 2.78 15.80
N HIS A 115 1.04 3.35 16.54
CA HIS A 115 1.43 2.94 17.89
C HIS A 115 0.88 3.89 18.94
#